data_AF-A0A1F3NFE3-F1
#
_entry.id   AF-A0A1F3NFE3-F1
#
_cell.length_a   1.000
_cell.length_b   1.000
_cell.length_c   1.000
_cell.angle_alpha   90.00
_cell.angle_beta   90.00
_cell.angle_gamma   90.00
#
_symmetry.space_group_name_H-M   'P 1'
#
loop_
_entity.id
_entity.type
_entity.pdbx_description
1 polymer ?
#
loop_
_entity_poly.entity_id
_entity_poly.type
_entity_poly.pdbx_seq_one_letter_code
_entity_poly.pdbx_strand_id
1 'polypeptide(L)'
;MKTIILWLMPILISGCIISGCSPKAKYNKILKQELASGARYDSLFMGLYLGMPEKEFYTRCWVLNQQGVIRQGPRNTTVEYQIKNELKYPGIMDFYPEFVQGKIYEMPVRFSYNGWAPWNKKLSSDSLQIDVLNWFRKMYGEGYIEVKHPERGTAYIKVNGNRRISIFKEDDLHVWAVYTDMLVKKELNDSTSKIGDIQKDISKKLEKK
;
A
#
# COMPACT_ATOMS: atom_id res chain seq x y z
N MET A 1 40.32 -49.36 46.61
CA MET A 1 40.92 -48.06 46.24
C MET A 1 39.90 -47.26 45.43
N LYS A 2 39.53 -46.10 45.97
CA LYS A 2 38.96 -44.88 45.37
C LYS A 2 37.80 -44.98 44.35
N THR A 3 36.67 -44.46 44.83
CA THR A 3 35.44 -44.02 44.16
C THR A 3 35.66 -43.13 42.95
N ILE A 4 34.90 -43.36 41.87
CA ILE A 4 34.67 -42.37 40.81
C ILE A 4 33.15 -42.18 40.71
N ILE A 5 32.68 -41.10 41.33
CA ILE A 5 31.30 -40.61 41.24
C ILE A 5 31.26 -39.74 39.97
N LEU A 6 30.61 -40.24 38.92
CA LEU A 6 30.36 -39.48 37.70
C LEU A 6 29.10 -38.62 37.92
N TRP A 7 29.27 -37.35 38.29
CA TRP A 7 28.17 -36.38 38.36
C TRP A 7 27.68 -36.05 36.94
N LEU A 8 26.51 -36.57 36.57
CA LEU A 8 25.73 -36.06 35.44
C LEU A 8 25.13 -34.70 35.83
N MET A 9 25.77 -33.62 35.38
CA MET A 9 25.15 -32.30 35.30
C MET A 9 24.34 -32.22 34.01
N PRO A 10 22.99 -32.20 34.04
CA PRO A 10 22.24 -31.81 32.86
C PRO A 10 22.41 -30.31 32.70
N ILE A 11 23.23 -29.92 31.72
CA ILE A 11 23.31 -28.55 31.21
C ILE A 11 21.92 -28.23 30.67
N LEU A 12 21.15 -27.47 31.45
CA LEU A 12 19.88 -26.89 31.04
C LEU A 12 20.20 -25.81 30.00
N ILE A 13 20.36 -26.22 28.74
CA ILE A 13 20.41 -25.31 27.60
C ILE A 13 19.01 -24.70 27.50
N SER A 14 18.82 -23.59 28.20
CA SER A 14 17.67 -22.71 28.04
C SER A 14 17.70 -22.19 26.61
N GLY A 15 16.99 -22.89 25.74
CA GLY A 15 16.78 -22.50 24.35
C GLY A 15 16.03 -21.17 24.33
N CYS A 16 16.76 -20.07 24.15
CA CYS A 16 16.18 -18.83 23.68
C CYS A 16 15.62 -19.09 22.27
N ILE A 17 14.35 -19.47 22.20
CA ILE A 17 13.59 -19.51 20.95
C ILE A 17 13.42 -18.05 20.54
N ILE A 18 14.35 -17.58 19.69
CA ILE A 18 14.25 -16.27 19.04
C ILE A 18 13.07 -16.39 18.07
N SER A 19 11.88 -16.07 18.56
CA SER A 19 10.66 -16.04 17.76
C SER A 19 10.73 -14.79 16.88
N GLY A 20 11.36 -14.95 15.71
CA GLY A 20 11.39 -13.94 14.67
C GLY A 20 9.95 -13.61 14.26
N CYS A 21 9.45 -12.46 14.69
CA CYS A 21 8.14 -11.98 14.31
C CYS A 21 8.11 -11.80 12.79
N SER A 22 7.25 -12.54 12.09
CA SER A 22 7.19 -12.48 10.62
C SER A 22 6.75 -11.08 10.15
N PRO A 23 7.19 -10.61 8.97
CA PRO A 23 6.77 -9.31 8.43
C PRO A 23 5.24 -9.12 8.40
N LYS A 24 4.50 -10.20 8.12
CA LYS A 24 3.03 -10.23 8.17
C LYS A 24 2.47 -9.96 9.57
N ALA A 25 3.05 -10.59 10.60
CA ALA A 25 2.63 -10.38 11.98
C ALA A 25 2.87 -8.93 12.42
N LYS A 26 4.03 -8.36 12.04
CA LYS A 26 4.35 -6.95 12.30
C LYS A 26 3.35 -6.01 11.63
N TYR A 27 3.07 -6.20 10.34
CA TYR A 27 2.08 -5.39 9.61
C TYR A 27 0.70 -5.47 10.27
N ASN A 28 0.21 -6.68 10.57
CA ASN A 28 -1.11 -6.87 11.18
C ASN A 28 -1.22 -6.21 12.55
N LYS A 29 -0.15 -6.26 13.36
CA LYS A 29 -0.09 -5.59 14.66
C LYS A 29 -0.26 -4.07 14.50
N ILE A 30 0.52 -3.47 13.59
CA ILE A 30 0.44 -2.03 13.30
C ILE A 30 -0.95 -1.66 12.81
N LEU A 31 -1.49 -2.38 11.83
CA LEU A 31 -2.83 -2.11 11.29
C LEU A 31 -3.90 -2.16 12.39
N LYS A 32 -3.87 -3.18 13.26
CA LYS A 32 -4.84 -3.29 14.36
C LYS A 32 -4.70 -2.12 15.35
N GLN A 33 -3.48 -1.71 15.67
CA GLN A 33 -3.20 -0.59 16.57
C GLN A 33 -3.69 0.74 15.97
N GLU A 34 -3.36 1.01 14.71
CA GLU A 34 -3.76 2.24 14.01
C GLU A 34 -5.27 2.34 13.87
N LEU A 35 -5.96 1.26 13.50
CA LEU A 35 -7.42 1.24 13.43
C LEU A 35 -8.09 1.41 14.80
N ALA A 36 -7.50 0.85 15.87
CA ALA A 36 -8.03 0.99 17.22
C ALA A 36 -7.82 2.40 17.81
N SER A 37 -6.88 3.19 17.25
CA SER A 37 -6.66 4.57 17.69
C SER A 37 -7.85 5.50 17.39
N GLY A 38 -8.70 5.14 16.42
CA GLY A 38 -9.80 6.00 15.94
C GLY A 38 -9.35 7.23 15.15
N ALA A 39 -8.04 7.46 14.99
CA ALA A 39 -7.51 8.58 14.21
C ALA A 39 -7.85 8.43 12.72
N ARG A 40 -8.19 9.54 12.07
CA ARG A 40 -8.43 9.61 10.62
C ARG A 40 -7.42 10.52 9.92
N TYR A 41 -6.87 10.03 8.82
CA TYR A 41 -5.90 10.73 7.97
C TYR A 41 -6.33 10.63 6.52
N ASP A 42 -7.24 11.50 6.11
CA ASP A 42 -7.89 11.38 4.80
C ASP A 42 -7.17 12.20 3.70
N SER A 43 -6.45 13.28 4.04
CA SER A 43 -5.79 14.16 3.07
C SER A 43 -4.71 13.46 2.23
N LEU A 44 -4.77 13.59 0.91
CA LEU A 44 -3.80 13.07 -0.04
C LEU A 44 -3.01 14.24 -0.67
N PHE A 45 -2.76 14.19 -1.98
CA PHE A 45 -2.10 15.23 -2.76
C PHE A 45 -3.12 16.12 -3.48
N MET A 46 -2.71 17.33 -3.88
CA MET A 46 -3.52 18.27 -4.69
C MET A 46 -4.91 18.62 -4.11
N GLY A 47 -5.09 18.47 -2.79
CA GLY A 47 -6.37 18.69 -2.12
C GLY A 47 -7.38 17.54 -2.28
N LEU A 48 -6.95 16.41 -2.83
CA LEU A 48 -7.74 15.17 -2.84
C LEU A 48 -7.71 14.52 -1.45
N TYR A 49 -8.75 13.76 -1.10
CA TYR A 49 -8.83 13.07 0.18
C TYR A 49 -9.67 11.78 0.11
N LEU A 50 -9.40 10.84 1.01
CA LEU A 50 -10.21 9.62 1.19
C LEU A 50 -11.60 9.98 1.72
N GLY A 51 -12.64 9.39 1.17
CA GLY A 51 -14.04 9.73 1.45
C GLY A 51 -14.59 10.90 0.62
N MET A 52 -13.77 11.51 -0.24
CA MET A 52 -14.20 12.56 -1.16
C MET A 52 -15.34 12.06 -2.07
N PRO A 53 -16.47 12.78 -2.17
CA PRO A 53 -17.51 12.45 -3.13
C PRO A 53 -17.02 12.51 -4.57
N GLU A 54 -17.48 11.59 -5.41
CA GLU A 54 -17.11 11.50 -6.83
C GLU A 54 -17.32 12.83 -7.59
N LYS A 55 -18.44 13.52 -7.36
CA LYS A 55 -18.70 14.84 -7.96
C LYS A 55 -17.63 15.88 -7.58
N GLU A 56 -17.16 15.85 -6.34
CA GLU A 56 -16.14 16.78 -5.85
C GLU A 56 -14.77 16.47 -6.47
N PHE A 57 -14.44 15.19 -6.62
CA PHE A 57 -13.25 14.75 -7.36
C PHE A 57 -13.23 15.33 -8.79
N TYR A 58 -14.31 15.15 -9.55
CA TYR A 58 -14.39 15.69 -10.91
C TYR A 58 -14.31 17.21 -10.95
N THR A 59 -14.99 17.88 -10.02
CA THR A 59 -14.93 19.35 -9.92
C THR A 59 -13.52 19.83 -9.63
N ARG A 60 -12.82 19.16 -8.70
CA ARG A 60 -11.43 19.48 -8.36
C ARG A 60 -10.49 19.29 -9.54
N CYS A 61 -10.60 18.17 -10.25
CA CYS A 61 -9.80 17.89 -11.43
C CYS A 61 -10.09 18.88 -12.57
N TRP A 62 -11.35 19.27 -12.76
CA TRP A 62 -11.71 20.30 -13.74
C TRP A 62 -11.01 21.64 -13.46
N VAL A 63 -11.03 22.10 -12.21
CA VAL A 63 -10.34 23.33 -11.80
C VAL A 63 -8.83 23.24 -12.03
N LEU A 64 -8.20 22.13 -11.62
CA LEU A 64 -6.76 21.93 -11.80
C LEU A 64 -6.36 21.85 -13.28
N ASN A 65 -7.21 21.26 -14.12
CA ASN A 65 -7.00 21.20 -15.56
C ASN A 65 -7.09 22.59 -16.21
N GLN A 66 -8.08 23.41 -15.81
CA GLN A 66 -8.19 24.80 -16.29
C GLN A 66 -6.98 25.66 -15.88
N GLN A 67 -6.35 25.34 -14.75
CA GLN A 67 -5.11 25.98 -14.29
C GLN A 67 -3.85 25.45 -15.00
N GLY A 68 -3.97 24.45 -15.88
CA GLY A 68 -2.84 23.81 -16.55
C GLY A 68 -1.95 22.99 -15.61
N VAL A 69 -2.43 22.63 -14.42
CA VAL A 69 -1.67 21.84 -13.43
C VAL A 69 -1.67 20.36 -13.80
N ILE A 70 -2.82 19.86 -14.24
CA ILE A 70 -3.01 18.48 -14.68
C ILE A 70 -3.54 18.45 -16.11
N ARG A 71 -3.44 17.29 -16.74
CA ARG A 71 -4.06 16.99 -18.03
C ARG A 71 -4.63 15.59 -18.05
N GLN A 72 -5.27 15.24 -19.15
CA GLN A 72 -5.69 13.87 -19.41
C GLN A 72 -4.47 12.98 -19.70
N GLY A 73 -4.46 11.78 -19.12
CA GLY A 73 -3.40 10.78 -19.36
C GLY A 73 -3.51 10.10 -20.72
N PRO A 74 -2.49 9.33 -21.14
CA PRO A 74 -2.33 8.87 -22.53
C PRO A 74 -3.46 7.99 -23.08
N ARG A 75 -4.21 7.32 -22.20
CA ARG A 75 -5.34 6.44 -22.57
C ARG A 75 -6.70 7.04 -22.27
N ASN A 76 -6.77 8.31 -21.88
CA ASN A 76 -7.99 9.00 -21.52
C ASN A 76 -8.75 8.43 -20.31
N THR A 77 -8.13 7.52 -19.55
CA THR A 77 -8.70 6.86 -18.37
C THR A 77 -8.12 7.36 -17.05
N THR A 78 -7.10 8.22 -17.08
CA THR A 78 -6.41 8.72 -15.89
C THR A 78 -6.27 10.24 -15.94
N VAL A 79 -6.12 10.82 -14.76
CA VAL A 79 -5.61 12.18 -14.58
C VAL A 79 -4.10 12.12 -14.51
N GLU A 80 -3.43 13.00 -15.24
CA GLU A 80 -1.98 13.03 -15.35
C GLU A 80 -1.41 14.34 -14.81
N TYR A 81 -0.39 14.22 -13.95
CA TYR A 81 0.42 15.34 -13.48
C TYR A 81 1.87 15.15 -13.90
N GLN A 82 2.48 16.23 -14.39
CA GLN A 82 3.89 16.26 -14.78
C GLN A 82 4.74 16.65 -13.57
N ILE A 83 5.46 15.67 -13.03
CA ILE A 83 6.43 15.87 -11.96
C ILE A 83 7.67 16.53 -12.57
N LYS A 84 8.04 17.70 -12.05
CA LYS A 84 9.18 18.46 -12.58
C LYS A 84 10.40 18.30 -11.69
N ASN A 85 10.24 18.54 -10.39
CA ASN A 85 11.34 18.73 -9.44
C ASN A 85 11.17 17.96 -8.11
N GLU A 86 10.04 17.27 -7.93
CA GLU A 86 9.71 16.58 -6.69
C GLU A 86 10.45 15.23 -6.56
N LEU A 87 10.75 14.61 -7.71
CA LEU A 87 11.60 13.43 -7.83
C LEU A 87 12.98 13.81 -8.35
N LYS A 88 13.91 12.84 -8.31
CA LYS A 88 15.29 13.04 -8.78
C LYS A 88 15.39 13.37 -10.27
N TYR A 89 14.46 12.85 -11.06
CA TYR A 89 14.31 13.17 -12.48
C TYR A 89 12.85 13.54 -12.77
N PRO A 90 12.58 14.32 -13.84
CA PRO A 90 11.22 14.58 -14.27
C PRO A 90 10.47 13.28 -14.58
N GLY A 91 9.17 13.29 -14.32
CA GLY A 91 8.34 12.09 -14.48
C GLY A 91 6.87 12.42 -14.56
N ILE A 92 6.08 11.37 -14.52
CA ILE A 92 4.63 11.44 -14.65
C ILE A 92 3.99 10.76 -13.44
N MET A 93 2.88 11.35 -12.98
CA MET A 93 1.98 10.79 -12.00
C MET A 93 0.59 10.61 -12.62
N ASP A 94 0.23 9.38 -12.92
CA ASP A 94 -1.11 8.98 -13.37
C ASP A 94 -1.96 8.54 -12.17
N PHE A 95 -3.18 9.05 -12.02
CA PHE A 95 -4.07 8.60 -10.96
C PHE A 95 -5.53 8.59 -11.39
N TYR A 96 -6.30 7.67 -10.80
CA TYR A 96 -7.75 7.64 -10.88
C TYR A 96 -8.30 6.87 -9.68
N PRO A 97 -9.24 7.42 -8.90
CA PRO A 97 -9.74 6.77 -7.69
C PRO A 97 -10.66 5.59 -7.99
N GLU A 98 -10.74 4.68 -7.02
CA GLU A 98 -11.85 3.75 -6.91
C GLU A 98 -12.89 4.28 -5.93
N PHE A 99 -14.17 4.14 -6.31
CA PHE A 99 -15.29 4.61 -5.54
C PHE A 99 -16.07 3.46 -4.90
N VAL A 100 -16.45 3.65 -3.65
CA VAL A 100 -17.42 2.80 -2.94
C VAL A 100 -18.49 3.72 -2.39
N GLN A 101 -19.75 3.44 -2.74
CA GLN A 101 -20.90 4.29 -2.39
C GLN A 101 -20.71 5.77 -2.82
N GLY A 102 -20.13 5.98 -4.00
CA GLY A 102 -19.90 7.32 -4.57
C GLY A 102 -18.81 8.14 -3.87
N LYS A 103 -17.97 7.51 -3.05
CA LYS A 103 -16.85 8.15 -2.34
C LYS A 103 -15.53 7.43 -2.59
N ILE A 104 -14.46 8.19 -2.68
CA ILE A 104 -13.11 7.62 -2.86
C ILE A 104 -12.78 6.74 -1.65
N TYR A 105 -12.48 5.47 -1.88
CA TYR A 105 -11.95 4.60 -0.83
C TYR A 105 -10.51 4.16 -1.12
N GLU A 106 -10.11 4.17 -2.39
CA GLU A 106 -8.76 3.85 -2.82
C GLU A 106 -8.32 4.84 -3.91
N MET A 107 -7.07 5.27 -3.86
CA MET A 107 -6.45 6.14 -4.87
C MET A 107 -5.15 5.50 -5.35
N PRO A 108 -5.19 4.66 -6.39
CA PRO A 108 -4.01 4.20 -7.08
C PRO A 108 -3.33 5.34 -7.83
N VAL A 109 -2.02 5.47 -7.63
CA VAL A 109 -1.17 6.43 -8.32
C VAL A 109 0.01 5.72 -8.95
N ARG A 110 0.18 5.84 -10.26
CA ARG A 110 1.27 5.23 -11.01
C ARG A 110 2.30 6.28 -11.39
N PHE A 111 3.55 5.97 -11.12
CA PHE A 111 4.70 6.80 -11.41
C PHE A 111 5.54 6.19 -12.53
N SER A 112 6.13 7.05 -13.34
CA SER A 112 7.19 6.70 -14.28
C SER A 112 8.14 7.88 -14.47
N TYR A 113 9.40 7.61 -14.81
CA TYR A 113 10.32 8.65 -15.25
C TYR A 113 10.13 9.00 -16.72
N ASN A 114 10.34 10.28 -17.04
CA ASN A 114 10.41 10.71 -18.43
C ASN A 114 11.65 10.12 -19.09
N GLY A 115 11.51 9.58 -20.30
CA GLY A 115 12.65 9.12 -21.10
C GLY A 115 13.30 7.82 -20.62
N TRP A 116 12.58 6.97 -19.88
CA TRP A 116 13.06 5.61 -19.64
C TRP A 116 13.31 4.85 -20.94
N ALA A 117 14.35 4.02 -20.92
CA ALA A 117 14.64 3.04 -21.95
C ALA A 117 15.26 1.79 -21.31
N PRO A 118 15.15 0.59 -21.93
CA PRO A 118 15.60 -0.67 -21.32
C PRO A 118 17.08 -0.70 -20.88
N TRP A 119 17.94 0.06 -21.58
CA TRP A 119 19.37 0.19 -21.28
C TRP A 119 19.68 1.22 -20.18
N ASN A 120 18.74 2.09 -19.83
CA ASN A 120 18.95 3.14 -18.85
C ASN A 120 18.49 2.71 -17.45
N LYS A 121 19.36 1.95 -16.76
CA LYS A 121 19.09 1.48 -15.40
C LYS A 121 18.96 2.59 -14.36
N LYS A 122 19.42 3.82 -14.64
CA LYS A 122 19.25 4.95 -13.72
C LYS A 122 17.82 5.48 -13.68
N LEU A 123 17.03 5.24 -14.73
CA LEU A 123 15.64 5.65 -14.81
C LEU A 123 14.66 4.48 -14.61
N SER A 124 15.14 3.31 -14.17
CA SER A 124 14.28 2.16 -13.93
C SER A 124 13.39 2.33 -12.69
N SER A 125 12.40 1.45 -12.57
CA SER A 125 11.52 1.36 -11.41
C SER A 125 12.26 1.13 -10.09
N ASP A 126 13.46 0.52 -10.11
CA ASP A 126 14.30 0.38 -8.92
C ASP A 126 14.73 1.74 -8.35
N SER A 127 15.23 2.64 -9.20
CA SER A 127 15.58 4.00 -8.75
C SER A 127 14.31 4.80 -8.42
N LEU A 128 13.30 4.68 -9.28
CA LEU A 128 12.04 5.41 -9.11
C LEU A 128 11.34 5.06 -7.79
N GLN A 129 11.33 3.79 -7.37
CA GLN A 129 10.67 3.36 -6.14
C GLN A 129 11.29 4.04 -4.91
N ILE A 130 12.61 4.15 -4.89
CA ILE A 130 13.33 4.83 -3.80
C ILE A 130 13.05 6.33 -3.79
N ASP A 131 13.04 6.96 -4.97
CA ASP A 131 12.76 8.39 -5.09
C ASP A 131 11.29 8.73 -4.71
N VAL A 132 10.33 7.90 -5.15
CA VAL A 132 8.92 7.98 -4.74
C VAL A 132 8.78 7.78 -3.23
N LEU A 133 9.42 6.76 -2.65
CA LEU A 133 9.42 6.54 -1.19
C LEU A 133 9.94 7.76 -0.43
N ASN A 134 11.04 8.36 -0.89
CA ASN A 134 11.62 9.55 -0.26
C ASN A 134 10.71 10.77 -0.37
N TRP A 135 10.05 10.97 -1.52
CA TRP A 135 9.04 12.03 -1.66
C TRP A 135 7.86 11.80 -0.71
N PHE A 136 7.38 10.58 -0.59
CA PHE A 136 6.30 10.22 0.31
C PHE A 136 6.67 10.37 1.79
N ARG A 137 7.91 10.06 2.18
CA ARG A 137 8.42 10.35 3.54
C ARG A 137 8.38 11.84 3.88
N LYS A 138 8.74 12.70 2.92
CA LYS A 138 8.65 14.17 3.10
C LYS A 138 7.19 14.62 3.27
N MET A 139 6.27 14.05 2.49
CA MET A 139 4.86 14.45 2.47
C MET A 139 4.04 13.88 3.64
N TYR A 140 4.30 12.63 4.04
CA TYR A 140 3.47 11.88 4.98
C TYR A 140 4.21 11.42 6.23
N GLY A 141 5.48 11.77 6.36
CA GLY A 141 6.36 11.38 7.47
C GLY A 141 6.96 9.98 7.32
N GLU A 142 7.86 9.67 8.25
CA GLU A 142 8.55 8.38 8.32
C GLU A 142 7.64 7.22 8.77
N GLY A 143 8.19 6.02 8.89
CA GLY A 143 7.49 4.84 9.43
C GLY A 143 6.98 3.85 8.38
N TYR A 144 7.51 3.91 7.17
CA TYR A 144 7.31 2.86 6.16
C TYR A 144 8.02 1.57 6.59
N ILE A 145 7.29 0.47 6.63
CA ILE A 145 7.84 -0.87 6.83
C ILE A 145 8.11 -1.54 5.49
N GLU A 146 9.20 -2.30 5.42
CA GLU A 146 9.55 -3.09 4.25
C GLU A 146 8.87 -4.47 4.31
N VAL A 147 8.19 -4.84 3.23
CA VAL A 147 7.57 -6.16 3.03
C VAL A 147 8.13 -6.77 1.75
N LYS A 148 8.86 -7.87 1.90
CA LYS A 148 9.44 -8.60 0.77
C LYS A 148 8.48 -9.70 0.30
N HIS A 149 8.20 -9.74 -0.99
CA HIS A 149 7.51 -10.83 -1.66
C HIS A 149 8.50 -11.59 -2.56
N PRO A 150 8.55 -12.94 -2.53
CA PRO A 150 9.49 -13.71 -3.33
C PRO A 150 9.44 -13.37 -4.83
N GLU A 151 8.23 -13.16 -5.35
CA GLU A 151 8.02 -12.93 -6.80
C GLU A 151 7.81 -11.47 -7.18
N ARG A 152 7.31 -10.63 -6.26
CA ARG A 152 6.88 -9.25 -6.55
C ARG A 152 7.87 -8.20 -6.05
N GLY A 153 8.99 -8.65 -5.50
CA GLY A 153 10.02 -7.80 -4.91
C GLY A 153 9.56 -7.12 -3.63
N THR A 154 10.13 -5.95 -3.38
CA THR A 154 9.92 -5.19 -2.15
C THR A 154 8.76 -4.22 -2.28
N ALA A 155 7.89 -4.19 -1.28
CA ALA A 155 6.88 -3.15 -1.07
C ALA A 155 7.19 -2.38 0.21
N TYR A 156 6.93 -1.07 0.18
CA TYR A 156 7.01 -0.20 1.36
C TYR A 156 5.61 0.18 1.79
N ILE A 157 5.27 -0.10 3.04
CA ILE A 157 3.91 0.09 3.55
C ILE A 157 3.94 1.00 4.76
N LYS A 158 3.10 2.03 4.76
CA LYS A 158 2.81 2.84 5.95
C LYS A 158 1.32 2.71 6.26
N VAL A 159 1.00 2.57 7.54
CA VAL A 159 -0.37 2.67 8.04
C VAL A 159 -0.39 3.78 9.07
N ASN A 160 -1.35 4.69 8.95
CA ASN A 160 -1.58 5.76 9.92
C ASN A 160 -3.08 6.04 10.04
N GLY A 161 -3.64 5.81 11.23
CA GLY A 161 -5.08 5.80 11.47
C GLY A 161 -5.82 4.87 10.50
N ASN A 162 -6.82 5.40 9.80
CA ASN A 162 -7.57 4.67 8.76
C ASN A 162 -6.79 4.47 7.45
N ARG A 163 -5.70 5.21 7.20
CA ARG A 163 -5.05 5.23 5.89
C ARG A 163 -3.90 4.23 5.82
N ARG A 164 -3.85 3.48 4.71
CA ARG A 164 -2.66 2.74 4.27
C ARG A 164 -2.10 3.37 3.01
N ILE A 165 -0.77 3.47 2.95
CA ILE A 165 -0.02 3.82 1.75
C ILE A 165 0.90 2.66 1.40
N SER A 166 0.77 2.10 0.20
CA SER A 166 1.60 0.99 -0.29
C SER A 166 2.38 1.42 -1.52
N ILE A 167 3.70 1.29 -1.50
CA ILE A 167 4.59 1.65 -2.62
C ILE A 167 5.31 0.41 -3.12
N PHE A 168 5.09 0.02 -4.38
CA PHE A 168 5.65 -1.20 -4.97
C PHE A 168 5.84 -1.06 -6.49
N LYS A 169 6.73 -1.87 -7.05
CA LYS A 169 6.99 -1.89 -8.50
C LYS A 169 5.92 -2.71 -9.21
N GLU A 170 5.48 -2.24 -10.38
CA GLU A 170 4.66 -3.02 -11.31
C GLU A 170 5.54 -3.82 -12.27
N ASP A 171 6.47 -3.11 -12.91
CA ASP A 171 7.37 -3.60 -13.93
C ASP A 171 8.70 -2.81 -13.88
N ASP A 172 9.52 -2.88 -14.93
CA ASP A 172 10.82 -2.20 -15.01
C ASP A 172 10.75 -0.66 -15.14
N LEU A 173 9.56 -0.12 -15.43
CA LEU A 173 9.30 1.30 -15.69
C LEU A 173 8.43 1.94 -14.60
N HIS A 174 7.43 1.20 -14.11
CA HIS A 174 6.35 1.76 -13.31
C HIS A 174 6.43 1.39 -11.83
N VAL A 175 6.06 2.36 -11.00
CA VAL A 175 5.90 2.21 -9.56
C VAL A 175 4.49 2.65 -9.18
N TRP A 176 3.79 1.84 -8.40
CA TRP A 176 2.53 2.22 -7.78
C TRP A 176 2.75 2.79 -6.39
N ALA A 177 2.01 3.84 -6.06
CA ALA A 177 1.66 4.20 -4.70
C ALA A 177 0.14 4.17 -4.55
N VAL A 178 -0.36 3.32 -3.67
CA VAL A 178 -1.81 3.11 -3.47
C VAL A 178 -2.19 3.60 -2.08
N TYR A 179 -3.08 4.59 -2.03
CA TYR A 179 -3.72 5.04 -0.79
C TYR A 179 -5.03 4.28 -0.60
N THR A 180 -5.26 3.67 0.55
CA THR A 180 -6.50 2.92 0.85
C THR A 180 -7.07 3.35 2.19
N ASP A 181 -8.39 3.59 2.25
CA ASP A 181 -9.15 3.64 3.51
C ASP A 181 -9.37 2.22 4.02
N MET A 182 -8.64 1.87 5.07
CA MET A 182 -8.63 0.54 5.67
C MET A 182 -9.91 0.23 6.45
N LEU A 183 -10.68 1.23 6.87
CA LEU A 183 -11.99 1.01 7.49
C LEU A 183 -12.98 0.52 6.44
N VAL A 184 -13.07 1.23 5.31
CA VAL A 184 -13.92 0.82 4.18
C VAL A 184 -13.45 -0.53 3.63
N LYS A 185 -12.13 -0.73 3.47
CA LYS A 185 -11.59 -2.02 3.01
C LYS A 185 -11.99 -3.18 3.92
N LYS A 186 -11.97 -2.96 5.24
CA LYS A 186 -12.40 -3.96 6.22
C LYS A 186 -13.88 -4.30 6.07
N GLU A 187 -14.75 -3.28 5.97
CA GLU A 187 -16.19 -3.47 5.76
C GLU A 187 -16.51 -4.25 4.48
N LEU A 188 -15.79 -3.97 3.39
CA LEU A 188 -15.91 -4.72 2.13
C LEU A 188 -15.50 -6.18 2.29
N ASN A 189 -14.39 -6.44 2.97
CA ASN A 189 -13.91 -7.81 3.21
C ASN A 189 -14.87 -8.59 4.11
N ASP A 190 -15.40 -7.95 5.17
CA ASP A 190 -16.37 -8.54 6.10
C ASP A 190 -17.72 -8.81 5.42
N SER A 191 -18.11 -8.01 4.43
CA SER A 191 -19.31 -8.24 3.62
C SER A 191 -19.11 -9.38 2.63
N THR A 192 -17.94 -9.43 1.98
CA THR A 192 -17.59 -10.48 1.01
C THR A 192 -17.50 -11.86 1.66
N SER A 193 -16.92 -11.96 2.86
CA SER A 193 -16.83 -13.22 3.61
C SER A 193 -18.22 -13.76 3.97
N LYS A 194 -19.10 -12.90 4.49
CA LYS A 194 -20.50 -13.27 4.80
C LYS A 194 -21.26 -13.80 3.58
N ILE A 195 -21.10 -13.16 2.42
CA ILE A 195 -21.74 -13.63 1.17
C ILE A 195 -21.19 -15.00 0.77
N GLY A 196 -19.87 -15.22 0.86
CA GLY A 196 -19.26 -16.51 0.56
C GLY A 196 -19.76 -17.63 1.46
N ASP A 197 -19.92 -17.36 2.76
CA ASP A 197 -20.46 -18.32 3.73
C ASP A 197 -21.93 -18.67 3.43
N ILE A 198 -22.75 -17.66 3.09
CA ILE A 198 -24.16 -17.86 2.69
C ILE A 198 -24.25 -18.72 1.42
N GLN A 199 -23.42 -18.46 0.41
CA GLN A 199 -23.41 -19.25 -0.83
C GLN A 199 -23.02 -20.71 -0.58
N LYS A 200 -22.03 -20.94 0.29
CA LYS A 200 -21.61 -22.29 0.69
C LYS A 200 -22.72 -23.06 1.41
N ASP A 201 -23.46 -22.39 2.28
CA ASP A 201 -24.60 -22.98 2.99
C ASP A 201 -25.78 -23.29 2.06
N ILE A 202 -26.02 -22.45 1.05
CA ILE A 202 -27.02 -22.72 0.00
C ILE A 202 -26.61 -23.93 -0.84
N SER A 203 -25.35 -24.00 -1.31
CA SER A 203 -24.85 -25.14 -2.11
C SER A 203 -24.99 -26.45 -1.35
N LYS A 204 -24.59 -26.48 -0.07
CA LYS A 204 -24.74 -27.66 0.79
C LYS A 204 -26.19 -28.09 1.03
N LYS A 205 -27.14 -27.14 1.02
CA LYS A 205 -28.58 -27.46 1.15
C LYS A 205 -29.17 -28.00 -0.14
N LEU A 206 -28.64 -27.56 -1.29
CA LEU A 206 -29.08 -28.03 -2.61
C LEU A 206 -28.51 -29.41 -2.96
N GLU A 207 -27.29 -29.73 -2.53
CA GLU A 207 -26.66 -31.07 -2.72
C GLU A 207 -27.25 -32.17 -1.81
N LYS A 208 -28.07 -31.79 -0.82
CA LYS A 208 -28.73 -32.73 0.12
C LYS A 208 -30.19 -33.05 -0.25
N LYS A 209 -30.65 -32.63 -1.44
CA LYS A 209 -31.94 -32.98 -2.04
C LYS A 209 -31.71 -33.80 -3.29
#